data_AF-A0A1H6ADP3-F1
#
_entry.id   AF-A0A1H6ADP3-F1
#
_cell.length_a   1.000
_cell.length_b   1.000
_cell.length_c   1.000
_cell.angle_alpha   90.00
_cell.angle_beta   90.00
_cell.angle_gamma   90.00
#
_symmetry.space_group_name_H-M   'P 1'
#
loop_
_entity.id
_entity.type
_entity.pdbx_description
1 polymer ?
#
loop_
_entity_poly.entity_id
_entity_poly.type
_entity_poly.pdbx_seq_one_letter_code
_entity_poly.pdbx_strand_id
1 'polypeptide(L)'
;MTQAIFVPKVNVVAAIDRVIAWCIESQARTPDAAVEEEIKDLQILRLQVQQEWPLSQGVKETIKIGPFAVKNIADWNTGLSKALTILHHVLKHDGDSIGRLGT
;
A
#
# COMPACT_ATOMS: atom_id res chain seq x y z
N MET A 1 27.53 -5.63 -6.63
CA MET A 1 26.31 -5.33 -7.40
C MET A 1 25.19 -6.12 -6.73
N THR A 2 24.32 -5.48 -5.95
CA THR A 2 23.25 -6.19 -5.23
C THR A 2 22.15 -6.54 -6.22
N GLN A 3 21.82 -7.83 -6.32
CA GLN A 3 20.75 -8.32 -7.20
C GLN A 3 19.43 -7.68 -6.75
N ALA A 4 18.74 -6.96 -7.64
CA ALA A 4 17.44 -6.39 -7.33
C ALA A 4 16.48 -7.52 -6.95
N ILE A 5 15.96 -7.50 -5.72
CA ILE A 5 14.96 -8.46 -5.27
C ILE A 5 13.64 -8.03 -5.89
N PHE A 6 13.28 -8.65 -7.02
CA PHE A 6 12.02 -8.37 -7.67
C PHE A 6 10.88 -9.03 -6.90
N VAL A 7 10.01 -8.25 -6.27
CA VAL A 7 8.85 -8.81 -5.56
C VAL A 7 7.87 -9.37 -6.60
N PRO A 8 7.44 -10.64 -6.49
CA PRO A 8 6.48 -11.21 -7.42
C PRO A 8 5.15 -10.44 -7.40
N LYS A 9 4.58 -10.17 -8.58
CA LYS A 9 3.28 -9.48 -8.73
C LYS A 9 2.20 -10.06 -7.81
N VAL A 10 2.12 -11.38 -7.72
CA VAL A 10 1.13 -12.09 -6.87
C VAL A 10 1.23 -11.70 -5.40
N ASN A 11 2.45 -11.47 -4.89
CA ASN A 11 2.66 -11.07 -3.50
C ASN A 11 2.24 -9.62 -3.26
N VAL A 12 2.46 -8.75 -4.24
CA VAL A 12 2.03 -7.34 -4.17
C VAL A 12 0.50 -7.25 -4.21
N VAL A 13 -0.15 -7.96 -5.14
CA VAL A 13 -1.62 -8.04 -5.20
C VAL A 13 -2.19 -8.58 -3.89
N ALA A 14 -1.63 -9.66 -3.35
CA ALA A 14 -2.06 -10.21 -2.07
C ALA A 14 -1.86 -9.23 -0.89
N ALA A 15 -0.77 -8.45 -0.90
CA ALA A 15 -0.54 -7.42 0.10
C ALA A 15 -1.59 -6.30 0.01
N ILE A 16 -1.90 -5.83 -1.19
CA ILE A 16 -2.98 -4.83 -1.40
C ILE A 16 -4.31 -5.39 -0.91
N ASP A 17 -4.67 -6.61 -1.30
CA ASP A 17 -5.93 -7.25 -0.90
C ASP A 17 -6.07 -7.37 0.62
N ARG A 18 -4.97 -7.71 1.31
CA ARG A 18 -4.93 -7.78 2.77
C ARG A 18 -5.12 -6.41 3.43
N VAL A 19 -4.52 -5.36 2.88
CA VAL A 19 -4.68 -4.00 3.41
C VAL A 19 -6.11 -3.49 3.17
N ILE A 20 -6.69 -3.76 1.99
CA ILE A 20 -8.11 -3.45 1.70
C ILE A 20 -9.03 -4.14 2.72
N ALA A 21 -8.82 -5.44 2.97
CA ALA A 21 -9.62 -6.17 3.95
C ALA A 21 -9.52 -5.54 5.34
N TRP A 22 -8.31 -5.13 5.75
CA TRP A 22 -8.11 -4.46 7.03
C TRP A 22 -8.77 -3.07 7.09
N CYS A 23 -8.74 -2.30 6.00
CA CYS A 23 -9.48 -1.04 5.92
C CYS A 23 -11.00 -1.26 6.07
N ILE A 24 -11.55 -2.29 5.41
CA ILE A 24 -12.98 -2.64 5.50
C ILE A 24 -13.35 -3.06 6.92
N GLU A 25 -12.54 -3.89 7.56
CA GLU A 25 -12.74 -4.27 8.97
C GLU A 25 -12.67 -3.05 9.89
N SER A 26 -11.76 -2.11 9.61
CA SER A 26 -11.64 -0.86 10.35
C SER A 26 -12.88 0.02 10.18
N GLN A 27 -13.38 0.17 8.95
CA GLN A 27 -14.62 0.90 8.64
C GLN A 27 -15.83 0.35 9.40
N ALA A 28 -15.96 -0.98 9.44
CA ALA A 28 -17.08 -1.62 10.12
C ALA A 28 -17.10 -1.34 11.64
N ARG A 29 -15.94 -1.06 12.24
CA ARG A 29 -15.80 -0.73 13.67
C ARG A 29 -15.85 0.77 13.94
N THR A 30 -15.23 1.56 13.07
CA THR A 30 -15.09 3.01 13.22
C THR A 30 -15.15 3.64 11.83
N PRO A 31 -16.35 4.09 11.41
CA PRO A 31 -16.51 4.76 10.13
C PRO A 31 -15.66 6.01 10.03
N ASP A 32 -14.83 6.08 9.00
CA ASP A 32 -13.86 7.17 8.82
C ASP A 32 -13.72 7.51 7.34
N ALA A 33 -13.94 8.76 6.95
CA ALA A 33 -13.90 9.15 5.53
C ALA A 33 -12.52 8.93 4.88
N ALA A 34 -11.42 9.07 5.64
CA ALA A 34 -10.08 8.85 5.11
C ALA A 34 -9.82 7.36 4.85
N VAL A 35 -10.30 6.46 5.72
CA VAL A 35 -10.21 5.02 5.46
C VAL A 35 -11.04 4.63 4.22
N GLU A 36 -12.18 5.29 3.97
CA GLU A 36 -13.03 4.99 2.80
C GLU A 36 -12.34 5.41 1.50
N GLU A 37 -11.68 6.57 1.51
CA GLU A 37 -10.86 7.07 0.41
C GLU A 37 -9.70 6.11 0.13
N GLU A 38 -8.99 5.65 1.16
CA GLU A 38 -7.89 4.68 1.00
C GLU A 38 -8.38 3.35 0.39
N ILE A 39 -9.58 2.86 0.74
CA ILE A 39 -10.13 1.64 0.09
C ILE A 39 -10.26 1.85 -1.42
N LYS A 40 -10.77 3.00 -1.86
CA LYS A 40 -10.95 3.32 -3.29
C LYS A 40 -9.60 3.41 -4.00
N ASP A 41 -8.65 4.11 -3.40
CA ASP A 41 -7.30 4.26 -3.95
C ASP A 41 -6.57 2.91 -4.05
N LEU A 42 -6.68 2.06 -3.02
CA LEU A 42 -6.11 0.71 -3.02
C LEU A 42 -6.73 -0.18 -4.09
N GLN A 43 -8.05 -0.08 -4.35
CA GLN A 43 -8.70 -0.83 -5.42
C GLN A 43 -8.21 -0.41 -6.80
N ILE A 44 -8.02 0.89 -7.04
CA ILE A 44 -7.44 1.40 -8.29
C ILE A 44 -6.02 0.88 -8.46
N LEU A 45 -5.21 0.95 -7.40
CA LEU A 45 -3.82 0.48 -7.44
C LEU A 45 -3.72 -1.02 -7.63
N ARG A 46 -4.62 -1.79 -7.04
CA ARG A 46 -4.72 -3.24 -7.28
C ARG A 46 -4.90 -3.53 -8.77
N LEU A 47 -5.79 -2.80 -9.44
CA LEU A 47 -6.03 -2.94 -10.88
C LEU A 47 -4.80 -2.56 -11.70
N GLN A 48 -4.14 -1.45 -11.35
CA GLN A 48 -2.91 -1.01 -12.00
C GLN A 48 -1.80 -2.05 -11.87
N VAL A 49 -1.54 -2.57 -10.66
CA VAL A 49 -0.55 -3.62 -10.42
C VAL A 49 -0.90 -4.92 -11.16
N GLN A 50 -2.19 -5.23 -11.31
CA GLN A 50 -2.62 -6.41 -12.05
C GLN A 50 -2.31 -6.31 -13.55
N GLN A 51 -2.48 -5.11 -14.11
CA GLN A 51 -2.18 -4.78 -15.51
C GLN A 51 -0.68 -4.67 -15.77
N GLU A 52 0.06 -4.01 -14.87
CA GLU A 52 1.47 -3.67 -15.03
C GLU A 52 2.23 -3.90 -13.72
N TRP A 53 3.28 -4.73 -13.74
CA TRP A 53 4.23 -4.85 -12.64
C TRP A 53 5.62 -5.19 -13.20
N PRO A 54 6.68 -4.43 -12.86
CA PRO A 54 6.72 -3.28 -11.95
C PRO A 54 5.96 -2.07 -12.50
N LEU A 55 5.57 -1.13 -11.63
CA LEU A 55 4.81 0.06 -12.07
C LEU A 55 5.71 1.04 -12.81
N SER A 56 5.19 1.65 -13.87
CA SER A 56 5.85 2.76 -14.56
C SER A 56 6.05 3.97 -13.65
N GLN A 57 7.05 4.80 -13.94
CA GLN A 57 7.37 5.98 -13.12
C GLN A 57 6.18 6.95 -13.00
N GLY A 58 5.43 7.15 -14.09
CA GLY A 58 4.23 7.99 -14.08
C GLY A 58 3.17 7.46 -13.11
N VAL A 59 2.93 6.15 -13.08
CA VAL A 59 1.97 5.55 -12.11
C VAL A 59 2.48 5.72 -10.69
N LYS A 60 3.77 5.46 -10.44
CA LYS A 60 4.39 5.65 -9.12
C LYS A 60 4.21 7.07 -8.61
N GLU A 61 4.36 8.09 -9.44
CA GLU A 61 4.17 9.50 -9.05
C GLU A 61 2.72 9.80 -8.62
N THR A 62 1.74 9.08 -9.15
CA THR A 62 0.32 9.24 -8.77
C THR A 62 -0.09 8.53 -7.47
N ILE A 63 0.76 7.65 -6.93
CA ILE A 63 0.46 6.90 -5.70
C ILE A 63 0.42 7.85 -4.49
N LYS A 64 -0.78 8.04 -3.94
CA LYS A 64 -1.08 8.91 -2.79
C LYS A 64 -1.58 8.19 -1.54
N ILE A 65 -1.85 6.88 -1.61
CA ILE A 65 -2.18 6.04 -0.44
C ILE A 65 -1.14 6.20 0.66
N GLY A 66 -1.58 6.38 1.90
CA GLY A 66 -0.68 6.50 3.04
C GLY A 66 -0.55 7.92 3.59
N PRO A 67 0.16 8.88 2.98
CA PRO A 67 0.50 10.16 3.62
C PRO A 67 -0.66 10.96 4.25
N PHE A 68 -1.86 10.89 3.67
CA PHE A 68 -3.03 11.60 4.18
C PHE A 68 -3.73 10.78 5.27
N ALA A 69 -4.08 9.53 4.99
CA ALA A 69 -4.79 8.70 5.94
C ALA A 69 -3.92 8.19 7.09
N VAL A 70 -2.60 8.03 6.92
CA VAL A 70 -1.66 7.66 8.00
C VAL A 70 -1.72 8.67 9.14
N LYS A 71 -1.85 9.98 8.86
CA LYS A 71 -1.97 10.99 9.91
C LYS A 71 -3.29 10.89 10.66
N ASN A 72 -4.38 10.65 9.95
CA ASN A 72 -5.72 10.57 10.55
C ASN A 72 -5.96 9.23 11.25
N ILE A 73 -5.35 8.14 10.78
CA ILE A 73 -5.51 6.76 11.25
C ILE A 73 -4.50 6.43 12.35
N ALA A 74 -3.28 6.99 12.33
CA ALA A 74 -2.23 6.63 13.30
C ALA A 74 -2.66 6.79 14.76
N ASP A 75 -3.49 7.80 15.03
CA ASP A 75 -3.97 8.15 16.37
C ASP A 75 -4.89 7.09 16.99
N TRP A 76 -5.55 6.26 16.17
CA TRP A 76 -6.54 5.28 16.65
C TRP A 76 -6.38 3.87 16.07
N ASN A 77 -5.62 3.68 14.99
CA ASN A 77 -5.29 2.39 14.39
C ASN A 77 -3.87 2.39 13.80
N THR A 78 -2.88 2.40 14.69
CA THR A 78 -1.45 2.37 14.34
C THR A 78 -1.05 1.18 13.46
N GLY A 79 -1.72 0.04 13.60
CA GLY A 79 -1.47 -1.15 12.79
C GLY A 79 -1.78 -0.91 11.31
N LEU A 80 -2.97 -0.40 11.02
CA LEU A 80 -3.40 -0.09 9.66
C LEU A 80 -2.53 1.00 9.03
N SER A 81 -2.22 2.04 9.80
CA SER A 81 -1.33 3.13 9.39
C SER A 81 0.07 2.62 8.98
N LYS A 82 0.66 1.71 9.75
CA LYS A 82 1.93 1.06 9.37
C LYS A 82 1.80 0.22 8.11
N ALA A 83 0.71 -0.54 7.96
CA ALA A 83 0.49 -1.36 6.78
C ALA A 83 0.38 -0.53 5.50
N LEU A 84 -0.35 0.59 5.55
CA LEU A 84 -0.46 1.54 4.44
C LEU A 84 0.91 2.15 4.09
N THR A 85 1.72 2.50 5.10
CA THR A 85 3.06 3.06 4.91
C THR A 85 4.02 2.06 4.24
N ILE A 86 4.01 0.80 4.71
CA ILE A 86 4.82 -0.26 4.12
C ILE A 86 4.38 -0.49 2.67
N LEU A 87 3.07 -0.59 2.42
CA LEU A 87 2.54 -0.81 1.08
C LEU A 87 2.89 0.35 0.14
N HIS A 88 2.80 1.61 0.59
CA HIS A 88 3.25 2.77 -0.16
C HIS A 88 4.71 2.62 -0.61
N HIS A 89 5.61 2.25 0.31
CA HIS A 89 7.02 2.05 -0.03
C HIS A 89 7.23 0.91 -1.03
N VAL A 90 6.55 -0.22 -0.85
CA VAL A 90 6.64 -1.35 -1.79
C VAL A 90 6.23 -0.93 -3.19
N LEU A 91 5.15 -0.17 -3.33
CA LEU A 91 4.65 0.25 -4.64
C LEU A 91 5.51 1.34 -5.28
N LYS A 92 6.04 2.29 -4.50
CA LYS A 92 6.95 3.34 -5.01
C LYS A 92 8.29 2.78 -5.48
N HIS A 93 8.78 1.72 -4.85
CA HIS A 93 10.13 1.20 -5.07
C HIS A 93 10.16 -0.22 -5.63
N ASP A 94 9.05 -0.76 -6.14
CA ASP A 94 8.93 -2.15 -6.62
C ASP A 94 9.36 -3.22 -5.60
N GLY A 95 9.35 -2.89 -4.31
CA GLY A 95 9.88 -3.73 -3.24
C GLY A 95 11.41 -3.78 -3.14
N ASP A 96 12.15 -3.03 -3.96
CA ASP A 96 13.63 -2.93 -3.96
C ASP A 96 14.19 -2.47 -2.61
N SER A 97 13.36 -1.79 -1.80
CA SER A 97 13.75 -1.27 -0.48
C SER A 97 13.51 -2.22 0.70
N ILE A 98 12.75 -3.32 0.54
CA ILE A 98 12.50 -4.24 1.67
C ILE A 98 13.80 -4.90 2.15
N GLY A 99 14.73 -5.18 1.22
CA GLY A 99 16.05 -5.73 1.56
C GLY A 99 16.97 -4.78 2.36
N ARG A 100 16.62 -3.49 2.50
CA ARG A 100 17.45 -2.48 3.20
C ARG A 100 16.90 -2.05 4.56
N LEU A 101 15.69 -2.45 4.93
CA LEU A 101 15.06 -2.11 6.22
C LEU A 101 15.30 -3.17 7.31
N GLY A 102 15.99 -4.27 6.98
CA GLY A 102 16.24 -5.41 7.87
C GLY A 102 17.70 -5.62 8.29
N THR A 103 18.56 -4.62 8.13
CA THR A 103 19.96 -4.59 8.60
C THR A 103 20.19 -3.38 9.47
#